data_AF-A0A4Q8TIQ5-F1
#
_entry.id   AF-A0A4Q8TIQ5-F1
#
_cell.length_a   1.000
_cell.length_b   1.000
_cell.length_c   1.000
_cell.angle_alpha   90.00
_cell.angle_beta   90.00
_cell.angle_gamma   90.00
#
_symmetry.space_group_name_H-M   'P 1'
#
loop_
_entity.id
_entity.type
_entity.pdbx_description
1 polymer ?
#
loop_
_entity_poly.entity_id
_entity_poly.type
_entity_poly.pdbx_seq_one_letter_code
_entity_poly.pdbx_strand_id
1 'polypeptide(L)'
;MKSSKQPVWALVMGVLVILLAVGVVVLLLLWLADVVKTLDAPKAAIFVSLVGVLGIFLTQSLTGYWNRKLEKERAQLARRTEVYESLVRSLTGMLTAKGDAGKRDEHFQKMLDFSPQVIVWGSGPVLNAWNHFRYRLMSVSEKPFRENEFLKITADLLKAIREDLGHKDRNKVFDSDLLRPFINDAEAGQNYSIAPSE
;
A
#
# COMPACT_ATOMS: atom_id res chain seq x y z
N MET A 1 -10.44 2.05 -19.17
CA MET A 1 -11.56 2.74 -18.50
C MET A 1 -12.66 1.72 -18.19
N LYS A 2 -12.74 1.24 -16.94
CA LYS A 2 -13.92 0.55 -16.41
C LYS A 2 -13.96 0.91 -14.93
N SER A 3 -14.69 1.97 -14.60
CA SER A 3 -15.11 2.22 -13.23
C SER A 3 -15.88 0.98 -12.81
N SER A 4 -15.25 0.12 -12.02
CA SER A 4 -15.95 -0.95 -11.32
C SER A 4 -16.83 -0.25 -10.30
N LYS A 5 -17.97 0.28 -10.75
CA LYS A 5 -19.16 0.42 -9.92
C LYS A 5 -19.30 -0.95 -9.28
N GLN A 6 -18.95 -1.07 -7.99
CA GLN A 6 -19.27 -2.26 -7.20
C GLN A 6 -20.72 -2.57 -7.57
N PRO A 7 -20.99 -3.71 -8.21
CA PRO A 7 -22.28 -3.89 -8.84
C PRO A 7 -23.31 -3.84 -7.71
N VAL A 8 -24.44 -3.19 -7.92
CA VAL A 8 -25.42 -2.89 -6.85
C VAL A 8 -25.78 -4.16 -6.05
N TRP A 9 -25.77 -5.31 -6.70
CA TRP A 9 -25.95 -6.63 -6.06
C TRP A 9 -24.89 -6.96 -4.99
N ALA A 10 -23.64 -6.53 -5.13
CA ALA A 10 -22.58 -6.74 -4.13
C ALA A 10 -22.81 -5.92 -2.86
N LEU A 11 -23.34 -4.70 -2.98
CA LEU A 11 -23.75 -3.89 -1.84
C LEU A 11 -24.98 -4.50 -1.15
N VAL A 12 -25.98 -4.93 -1.93
CA VAL A 12 -27.18 -5.61 -1.40
C VAL A 12 -26.82 -6.91 -0.68
N MET A 13 -25.93 -7.72 -1.25
CA MET A 13 -25.41 -8.93 -0.60
C MET A 13 -24.64 -8.62 0.69
N GLY A 14 -23.81 -7.58 0.69
CA GLY A 14 -23.10 -7.14 1.90
C GLY A 14 -24.06 -6.73 3.02
N VAL A 15 -25.09 -5.95 2.70
CA VAL A 15 -26.13 -5.55 3.65
C VAL A 15 -26.92 -6.76 4.16
N LEU A 16 -27.25 -7.70 3.28
CA LEU A 16 -27.99 -8.91 3.65
C LEU A 16 -27.19 -9.82 4.59
N VAL A 17 -25.88 -9.95 4.37
CA VAL A 17 -24.98 -10.69 5.29
C VAL A 17 -24.90 -10.02 6.65
N ILE A 18 -24.82 -8.69 6.70
CA ILE A 18 -24.81 -7.93 7.96
C ILE A 18 -26.14 -8.12 8.70
N LEU A 19 -27.27 -7.99 8.01
CA LEU A 19 -28.60 -8.21 8.61
C LEU A 19 -28.76 -9.63 9.14
N LEU A 20 -28.25 -10.63 8.43
CA LEU A 20 -28.26 -12.02 8.87
C LEU A 20 -27.37 -12.22 10.11
N ALA A 21 -26.17 -11.64 10.14
CA ALA A 21 -25.29 -11.68 11.30
C ALA A 21 -25.94 -11.03 12.54
N VAL A 22 -26.56 -9.86 12.36
CA VAL A 22 -27.31 -9.18 13.43
C VAL A 22 -28.48 -10.04 13.91
N GLY A 23 -29.23 -10.64 12.98
CA GLY A 23 -30.34 -11.54 13.31
C GLY A 23 -29.89 -12.75 14.16
N VAL A 24 -28.76 -13.37 13.80
CA VAL A 24 -28.18 -14.48 14.58
C VAL A 24 -27.81 -14.02 15.99
N VAL A 25 -27.19 -12.85 16.13
CA VAL A 25 -26.83 -12.31 17.46
C VAL A 25 -28.08 -12.03 18.30
N VAL A 26 -29.13 -11.45 17.72
CA VAL A 26 -30.40 -11.19 18.42
C VAL A 26 -31.05 -12.50 18.88
N LEU A 27 -31.11 -13.52 18.02
CA LEU A 27 -31.65 -14.83 18.38
C LEU A 27 -30.85 -15.48 19.52
N LEU A 28 -29.52 -15.35 19.49
CA LEU A 28 -28.64 -15.86 20.54
C LEU A 28 -28.90 -15.15 21.88
N LEU A 29 -29.07 -13.82 21.87
CA LEU A 29 -29.42 -13.06 23.07
C LEU A 29 -30.79 -13.43 23.64
N LEU A 30 -31.80 -13.63 22.78
CA LEU A 30 -33.13 -14.07 23.20
C LEU A 30 -33.09 -15.47 23.82
N TRP A 31 -32.37 -16.40 23.20
CA TRP A 31 -32.15 -17.74 23.76
C TRP A 31 -31.47 -17.67 25.13
N LEU A 32 -30.47 -16.81 25.28
CA LEU A 32 -29.76 -16.62 26.54
C LEU A 32 -30.68 -16.05 27.63
N ALA A 33 -31.57 -15.12 27.27
CA ALA A 33 -32.57 -14.57 28.18
C ALA A 33 -33.58 -15.63 28.64
N ASP A 34 -34.00 -16.53 27.75
CA ASP A 34 -34.91 -17.61 28.09
C ASP A 34 -34.26 -18.65 29.01
N VAL A 35 -32.99 -18.98 28.79
CA VAL A 35 -32.22 -19.83 29.72
C VAL A 35 -32.17 -19.20 31.11
N VAL A 36 -31.89 -17.89 31.21
CA VAL A 36 -31.86 -17.18 32.49
C VAL A 36 -33.20 -17.23 33.22
N LYS A 37 -34.33 -17.12 32.50
CA LYS A 37 -35.68 -17.21 33.10
C LYS A 37 -35.99 -18.58 33.71
N THR A 38 -35.33 -19.64 33.25
CA THR A 38 -35.53 -21.01 33.78
C THR A 38 -34.71 -21.30 35.05
N LEU A 39 -33.81 -20.38 35.45
CA LEU A 39 -32.93 -20.54 36.60
C LEU A 39 -33.45 -19.78 37.82
N ASP A 40 -33.24 -20.33 39.02
CA ASP A 40 -33.48 -19.62 40.28
C ASP A 40 -32.61 -18.34 40.37
N ALA A 41 -33.12 -17.31 41.05
CA ALA A 41 -32.45 -16.01 41.19
C ALA A 41 -30.93 -16.06 41.52
N PRO A 42 -30.44 -16.87 42.48
CA PRO A 42 -29.00 -16.96 42.74
C PRO A 42 -28.20 -17.64 41.62
N LYS A 43 -28.78 -18.65 40.94
CA LYS A 43 -28.13 -19.36 39.83
C LYS A 43 -28.08 -18.48 38.57
N ALA A 44 -29.12 -17.70 38.33
CA ALA A 44 -29.19 -16.72 37.25
C ALA A 44 -28.09 -15.65 37.36
N ALA A 45 -27.87 -15.12 38.57
CA ALA A 45 -26.82 -14.13 38.81
C ALA A 45 -25.41 -14.68 38.52
N ILE A 46 -25.13 -15.92 38.93
CA ILE A 46 -23.86 -16.61 38.66
C ILE A 46 -23.71 -16.85 37.15
N PHE A 47 -24.76 -17.28 36.46
CA PHE A 47 -24.72 -17.52 35.01
C PHE A 47 -24.44 -16.24 34.21
N VAL A 48 -25.13 -15.13 34.50
CA VAL A 48 -24.94 -13.85 33.80
C VAL A 48 -23.51 -13.32 34.01
N SER A 49 -22.97 -13.41 35.23
CA SER A 49 -21.59 -12.99 35.50
C SER A 49 -20.56 -13.84 34.75
N LEU A 50 -20.75 -15.16 34.68
CA LEU A 50 -19.88 -16.05 33.92
C LEU A 50 -19.90 -15.73 32.41
N VAL A 51 -21.09 -15.51 31.85
CA VAL A 51 -21.24 -15.12 30.44
C VAL A 51 -20.59 -13.76 30.18
N GLY A 52 -20.73 -12.80 31.08
CA GLY A 52 -20.07 -11.50 30.99
C GLY A 52 -18.54 -11.62 30.98
N VAL A 53 -17.97 -12.42 31.88
CA VAL A 53 -16.52 -12.71 31.92
C VAL A 53 -16.05 -13.35 30.63
N LEU A 54 -16.75 -14.39 30.15
CA LEU A 54 -16.42 -15.04 28.87
C LEU A 54 -16.50 -14.07 27.68
N GLY A 55 -17.50 -13.19 27.65
CA GLY A 55 -17.65 -12.16 26.63
C GLY A 55 -16.48 -11.19 26.59
N ILE A 56 -16.01 -10.74 27.77
CA ILE A 56 -14.82 -9.88 27.88
C ILE A 56 -13.58 -10.63 27.37
N PHE A 57 -13.36 -11.87 27.78
CA PHE A 57 -12.24 -12.68 27.32
C PHE A 57 -12.23 -12.85 25.80
N LEU A 58 -13.37 -13.23 25.21
CA LEU A 58 -13.51 -13.37 23.75
C LEU A 58 -13.20 -12.06 23.03
N THR A 59 -13.74 -10.95 23.52
CA THR A 59 -13.50 -9.62 22.94
C THR A 59 -12.03 -9.24 23.01
N GLN A 60 -11.36 -9.47 24.14
CA GLN A 60 -9.93 -9.20 24.33
C GLN A 60 -9.06 -10.08 23.43
N SER A 61 -9.36 -11.37 23.30
CA SER A 61 -8.63 -12.28 22.42
C SER A 61 -8.75 -11.87 20.94
N LEU A 62 -9.98 -11.56 20.49
CA LEU A 62 -10.21 -11.07 19.13
C LEU A 62 -9.47 -9.76 18.90
N THR A 63 -9.67 -8.77 19.77
CA THR A 63 -9.04 -7.44 19.67
C THR A 63 -7.52 -7.55 19.65
N GLY A 64 -6.94 -8.38 20.53
CA GLY A 64 -5.51 -8.63 20.57
C GLY A 64 -4.96 -9.23 19.27
N TYR A 65 -5.68 -10.17 18.65
CA TYR A 65 -5.29 -10.75 17.37
C TYR A 65 -5.29 -9.71 16.24
N TRP A 66 -6.37 -8.95 16.12
CA TRP A 66 -6.49 -7.89 15.10
C TRP A 66 -5.45 -6.78 15.29
N ASN A 67 -5.24 -6.35 16.53
CA ASN A 67 -4.25 -5.31 16.85
C ASN A 67 -2.83 -5.75 16.50
N ARG A 68 -2.44 -6.99 16.84
CA ARG A 68 -1.11 -7.52 16.47
C ARG A 68 -0.89 -7.57 14.96
N LYS A 69 -1.94 -7.90 14.20
CA LYS A 69 -1.86 -7.89 12.73
C LYS A 69 -1.68 -6.47 12.20
N LEU A 70 -2.51 -5.53 12.67
CA LEU A 70 -2.44 -4.13 12.28
C LEU A 70 -1.09 -3.49 12.66
N GLU A 71 -0.56 -3.82 13.84
CA GLU A 71 0.72 -3.30 14.31
C GLU A 71 1.88 -3.78 13.44
N LYS A 72 1.88 -5.06 13.05
CA LYS A 72 2.87 -5.60 12.10
C LYS A 72 2.78 -4.92 10.74
N GLU A 73 1.57 -4.74 10.21
CA GLU A 73 1.36 -4.06 8.93
C GLU A 73 1.84 -2.60 9.00
N ARG A 74 1.52 -1.88 10.08
CA ARG A 74 2.01 -0.51 10.31
C ARG A 74 3.53 -0.42 10.42
N ALA A 75 4.15 -1.35 11.15
CA ALA A 75 5.61 -1.37 11.30
C ALA A 75 6.30 -1.63 9.95
N GLN A 76 5.77 -2.54 9.14
CA GLN A 76 6.28 -2.80 7.79
C GLN A 76 6.08 -1.59 6.87
N LEU A 77 4.90 -0.96 6.88
CA LEU A 77 4.62 0.23 6.10
C LEU A 77 5.53 1.41 6.49
N ALA A 78 5.79 1.60 7.78
CA ALA A 78 6.70 2.64 8.26
C ALA A 78 8.12 2.43 7.70
N ARG A 79 8.63 1.20 7.73
CA ARG A 79 9.96 0.87 7.16
C ARG A 79 10.01 1.03 5.65
N ARG A 80 9.00 0.59 4.92
CA ARG A 80 8.91 0.80 3.46
C ARG A 80 8.87 2.28 3.11
N THR A 81 8.11 3.08 3.87
CA THR A 81 8.01 4.53 3.66
C THR A 81 9.37 5.20 3.84
N GLU A 82 10.10 4.88 4.91
CA GLU A 82 11.44 5.40 5.18
C GLU A 82 12.42 5.08 4.03
N VAL A 83 12.43 3.82 3.59
CA VAL A 83 13.25 3.33 2.49
C VAL A 83 12.94 4.09 1.19
N TYR A 84 11.65 4.16 0.82
CA TYR A 84 11.23 4.81 -0.42
C TYR A 84 11.41 6.33 -0.40
N GLU A 85 11.21 6.98 0.75
CA GLU A 85 11.47 8.40 0.91
C GLU A 85 12.95 8.72 0.68
N SER A 86 13.85 7.90 1.21
CA SER A 86 15.30 8.03 0.98
C SER A 86 15.66 7.93 -0.51
N LEU A 87 15.04 6.99 -1.23
CA LEU A 87 15.20 6.87 -2.69
C LEU A 87 14.73 8.13 -3.41
N VAL A 88 13.49 8.56 -3.15
CA VAL A 88 12.90 9.72 -3.84
C VAL A 88 13.72 10.98 -3.57
N ARG A 89 14.22 11.17 -2.34
CA ARG A 89 15.13 12.28 -2.01
C ARG A 89 16.44 12.20 -2.78
N SER A 90 17.04 11.02 -2.89
CA SER A 90 18.29 10.82 -3.65
C SER A 90 18.09 11.09 -5.14
N LEU A 91 16.99 10.60 -5.70
CA LEU A 91 16.57 10.87 -7.09
C LEU A 91 16.39 12.38 -7.32
N THR A 92 15.73 13.07 -6.39
CA THR A 92 15.52 14.53 -6.44
C THR A 92 16.85 15.29 -6.37
N GLY A 93 17.74 14.89 -5.45
CA GLY A 93 19.06 15.49 -5.30
C GLY A 93 19.89 15.37 -6.57
N MET A 94 19.87 14.20 -7.21
CA MET A 94 20.52 13.98 -8.50
C MET A 94 19.98 14.90 -9.61
N LEU A 95 18.66 15.10 -9.68
CA LEU A 95 18.02 15.93 -10.70
C LEU A 95 18.17 17.45 -10.45
N THR A 96 18.30 17.87 -9.18
CA THR A 96 18.40 19.27 -8.78
C THR A 96 19.83 19.79 -8.63
N ALA A 97 20.84 18.91 -8.54
CA ALA A 97 22.26 19.26 -8.48
C ALA A 97 22.82 19.75 -9.83
N LYS A 98 22.21 20.80 -10.40
CA LYS A 98 22.63 21.44 -11.65
C LYS A 98 24.07 21.94 -11.53
N GLY A 99 24.98 21.35 -12.31
CA GLY A 99 26.36 21.82 -12.47
C GLY A 99 27.38 21.31 -11.44
N ASP A 100 26.94 20.62 -10.37
CA ASP A 100 27.83 20.06 -9.35
C ASP A 100 27.96 18.55 -9.54
N ALA A 101 28.97 18.14 -10.32
CA ALA A 101 29.20 16.73 -10.64
C ALA A 101 29.46 15.88 -9.38
N GLY A 102 30.17 16.43 -8.38
CA GLY A 102 30.47 15.71 -7.14
C GLY A 102 29.21 15.39 -6.34
N LYS A 103 28.26 16.33 -6.23
CA LYS A 103 26.97 16.06 -5.56
C LYS A 103 26.09 15.08 -6.33
N ARG A 104 26.09 15.13 -7.66
CA ARG A 104 25.35 14.16 -8.48
C ARG A 104 25.86 12.75 -8.26
N ASP A 105 27.18 12.56 -8.23
CA ASP A 105 27.80 11.26 -8.00
C ASP A 105 27.50 10.75 -6.58
N GLU A 106 27.50 11.62 -5.57
CA GLU A 106 27.10 11.26 -4.21
C GLU A 106 25.66 10.75 -4.13
N HIS A 107 24.72 11.46 -4.76
CA HIS A 107 23.31 11.05 -4.82
C HIS A 107 23.12 9.76 -5.62
N PHE A 108 23.91 9.55 -6.68
CA PHE A 108 23.90 8.33 -7.46
C PHE A 108 24.41 7.12 -6.65
N GLN A 109 25.48 7.28 -5.87
CA GLN A 109 25.96 6.22 -4.98
C GLN A 109 24.93 5.85 -3.92
N LYS A 110 24.30 6.84 -3.28
CA LYS A 110 23.20 6.62 -2.34
C LYS A 110 22.02 5.87 -2.96
N MET A 111 21.77 6.11 -4.25
CA MET A 111 20.75 5.40 -5.01
C MET A 111 21.16 3.95 -5.32
N LEU A 112 22.45 3.62 -5.45
CA LEU A 112 22.90 2.23 -5.58
C LEU A 112 22.72 1.44 -4.27
N ASP A 113 22.97 2.09 -3.13
CA ASP A 113 22.76 1.55 -1.77
C ASP A 113 21.28 1.24 -1.45
N PHE A 114 20.37 1.67 -2.32
CA PHE A 114 18.95 1.33 -2.23
C PHE A 114 18.66 -0.11 -2.64
N SER A 115 19.50 -0.74 -3.46
CA SER A 115 19.23 -2.08 -4.02
C SER A 115 19.02 -3.16 -2.94
N PRO A 116 19.85 -3.27 -1.89
CA PRO A 116 19.60 -4.19 -0.79
C PRO A 116 18.27 -3.91 -0.06
N GLN A 117 17.89 -2.64 0.07
CA GLN A 117 16.67 -2.24 0.76
C GLN A 117 15.41 -2.61 -0.04
N VAL A 118 15.44 -2.47 -1.36
CA VAL A 118 14.34 -2.93 -2.24
C VAL A 118 14.18 -4.45 -2.21
N ILE A 119 15.28 -5.20 -2.14
CA ILE A 119 15.21 -6.66 -2.06
C ILE A 119 14.52 -7.11 -0.76
N VAL A 120 14.78 -6.42 0.35
CA VAL A 120 14.22 -6.77 1.67
C VAL A 120 12.79 -6.27 1.84
N TRP A 121 12.51 -5.02 1.43
CA TRP A 121 11.26 -4.32 1.77
C TRP A 121 10.33 -4.08 0.58
N GLY A 122 10.84 -4.18 -0.65
CA GLY A 122 10.10 -3.94 -1.88
C GLY A 122 9.10 -5.05 -2.20
N SER A 123 7.92 -4.68 -2.70
CA SER A 123 7.04 -5.66 -3.35
C SER A 123 7.55 -6.05 -4.73
N GLY A 124 7.06 -7.19 -5.24
CA GLY A 124 7.42 -7.69 -6.58
C GLY A 124 7.34 -6.64 -7.70
N PRO A 125 6.27 -5.82 -7.79
CA PRO A 125 6.19 -4.74 -8.78
C PRO A 125 7.28 -3.68 -8.63
N VAL A 126 7.62 -3.28 -7.39
CA VAL A 126 8.67 -2.30 -7.10
C VAL A 126 10.03 -2.86 -7.46
N LEU A 127 10.32 -4.11 -7.07
CA LEU A 127 11.58 -4.78 -7.39
C LEU A 127 11.77 -4.90 -8.90
N ASN A 128 10.72 -5.23 -9.65
CA ASN A 128 10.80 -5.31 -11.11
C ASN A 128 11.04 -3.93 -11.75
N ALA A 129 10.31 -2.91 -11.32
CA ALA A 129 10.52 -1.54 -11.79
C ALA A 129 11.93 -1.01 -11.45
N TRP A 130 12.44 -1.33 -10.27
CA TRP A 130 13.80 -1.00 -9.83
C TRP A 130 14.86 -1.69 -10.69
N ASN A 131 14.69 -2.99 -10.96
CA ASN A 131 15.60 -3.73 -11.82
C ASN A 131 15.63 -3.17 -13.23
N HIS A 132 14.46 -2.80 -13.78
CA HIS A 132 14.38 -2.17 -15.10
C HIS A 132 15.07 -0.80 -15.13
N PHE A 133 14.84 0.03 -14.10
CA PHE A 133 15.52 1.31 -13.91
C PHE A 133 17.03 1.13 -13.85
N ARG A 134 17.54 0.26 -12.97
CA ARG A 134 18.96 -0.03 -12.84
C ARG A 134 19.58 -0.57 -14.12
N TYR A 135 18.91 -1.52 -14.77
CA TYR A 135 19.40 -2.12 -16.00
C TYR A 135 19.63 -1.04 -17.06
N ARG A 136 18.68 -0.13 -17.24
CA ARG A 136 18.79 0.96 -18.21
C ARG A 136 19.79 2.05 -17.82
N LEU A 137 19.93 2.32 -16.52
CA LEU A 137 20.88 3.31 -16.01
C LEU A 137 22.35 2.83 -16.09
N MET A 138 22.58 1.52 -15.95
CA MET A 138 23.92 0.90 -16.00
C MET A 138 24.25 0.23 -17.33
N SER A 139 23.26 -0.03 -18.19
CA SER A 139 23.53 -0.51 -19.54
C SER A 139 24.22 0.61 -20.31
N VAL A 140 25.54 0.47 -20.44
CA VAL A 140 26.39 1.19 -21.39
C VAL A 140 25.97 0.74 -22.80
N SER A 141 24.79 1.13 -23.25
CA SER A 141 24.38 0.87 -24.63
C SER A 141 24.96 1.97 -25.50
N GLU A 142 25.55 1.61 -26.63
CA GLU A 142 26.16 2.51 -27.63
C GLU A 142 25.18 3.56 -28.19
N LYS A 143 23.87 3.45 -27.88
CA LYS A 143 22.85 4.40 -28.29
C LYS A 143 22.58 5.41 -27.16
N PRO A 144 22.60 6.73 -27.46
CA PRO A 144 22.30 7.75 -26.47
C PRO A 144 20.90 7.55 -25.91
N PHE A 145 20.80 7.76 -24.61
CA PHE A 145 19.59 7.63 -23.83
C PHE A 145 18.49 8.53 -24.40
N ARG A 146 17.35 7.97 -24.81
CA ARG A 146 16.20 8.79 -25.22
C ARG A 146 15.58 9.35 -23.94
N GLU A 147 15.50 10.68 -23.85
CA GLU A 147 14.95 11.39 -22.68
C GLU A 147 13.59 10.83 -22.25
N ASN A 148 12.67 10.62 -23.20
CA ASN A 148 11.34 10.05 -22.94
C ASN A 148 11.36 8.65 -22.30
N GLU A 149 12.37 7.84 -22.61
CA GLU A 149 12.49 6.49 -22.04
C GLU A 149 12.90 6.57 -20.56
N PHE A 150 13.82 7.48 -20.21
CA PHE A 150 14.18 7.73 -18.81
C PHE A 150 12.99 8.19 -17.97
N LEU A 151 12.24 9.15 -18.51
CA LEU A 151 11.05 9.69 -17.87
C LEU A 151 10.04 8.57 -17.63
N LYS A 152 9.81 7.73 -18.63
CA LYS A 152 8.90 6.59 -18.50
C LYS A 152 9.32 5.63 -17.39
N ILE A 153 10.56 5.18 -17.39
CA ILE A 153 11.03 4.19 -16.41
C ILE A 153 11.03 4.76 -14.99
N THR A 154 11.37 6.05 -14.85
CA THR A 154 11.32 6.75 -13.56
C THR A 154 9.87 6.89 -13.06
N ALA A 155 8.93 7.27 -13.94
CA ALA A 155 7.51 7.34 -13.60
C ALA A 155 6.93 5.98 -13.20
N ASP A 156 7.30 4.91 -13.92
CA ASP A 156 6.85 3.55 -13.62
C ASP A 156 7.36 3.06 -12.25
N LEU A 157 8.60 3.40 -11.89
CA LEU A 157 9.16 3.15 -10.55
C LEU A 157 8.39 3.91 -9.46
N LEU A 158 8.13 5.21 -9.66
CA LEU A 158 7.36 6.02 -8.71
C LEU A 158 5.92 5.53 -8.57
N LYS A 159 5.29 5.08 -9.66
CA LYS A 159 3.94 4.47 -9.62
C LYS A 159 3.94 3.17 -8.83
N ALA A 160 4.92 2.30 -9.04
CA ALA A 160 5.05 1.06 -8.31
C ALA A 160 5.24 1.31 -6.80
N ILE A 161 6.08 2.27 -6.42
CA ILE A 161 6.29 2.68 -5.03
C ILE A 161 4.99 3.18 -4.39
N ARG A 162 4.24 4.05 -5.09
CA ARG A 162 2.96 4.56 -4.58
C ARG A 162 1.93 3.45 -4.38
N GLU A 163 1.86 2.50 -5.31
CA GLU A 163 0.98 1.34 -5.20
C GLU A 163 1.34 0.47 -4.00
N ASP A 164 2.65 0.26 -3.76
CA ASP A 164 3.14 -0.50 -2.62
C ASP A 164 2.84 0.16 -1.27
N LEU A 165 2.81 1.50 -1.23
CA LEU A 165 2.38 2.28 -0.06
C LEU A 165 0.86 2.34 0.12
N GLY A 166 0.08 1.71 -0.78
CA GLY A 166 -1.37 1.61 -0.68
C GLY A 166 -2.16 2.65 -1.46
N HIS A 167 -1.52 3.47 -2.30
CA HIS A 167 -2.22 4.40 -3.19
C HIS A 167 -2.80 3.64 -4.40
N LYS A 168 -4.14 3.56 -4.47
CA LYS A 168 -4.87 2.80 -5.51
C LYS A 168 -5.05 3.57 -6.84
N ASP A 169 -4.12 4.46 -7.18
CA ASP A 169 -4.30 5.46 -8.24
C ASP A 169 -3.42 5.24 -9.49
N ARG A 170 -2.96 4.00 -9.71
CA ARG A 170 -2.03 3.63 -10.81
C ARG A 170 -2.47 4.15 -12.19
N ASN A 171 -3.78 4.24 -12.43
CA ASN A 171 -4.37 4.66 -13.70
C ASN A 171 -4.93 6.09 -13.69
N LYS A 172 -4.80 6.83 -12.59
CA LYS A 172 -5.32 8.20 -12.45
C LYS A 172 -4.20 9.25 -12.44
N VAL A 173 -3.00 8.85 -12.08
CA VAL A 173 -1.84 9.75 -12.07
C VAL A 173 -1.06 9.55 -13.37
N PHE A 174 -0.92 10.60 -14.17
CA PHE A 174 -0.14 10.56 -15.39
C PHE A 174 1.36 10.51 -15.06
N ASP A 175 2.17 9.98 -15.97
CA ASP A 175 3.62 9.94 -15.78
C ASP A 175 4.19 11.36 -15.55
N SER A 176 3.70 12.34 -16.32
CA SER A 176 4.03 13.75 -16.16
C SER A 176 3.74 14.29 -14.77
N ASP A 177 2.64 13.88 -14.14
CA ASP A 177 2.19 14.45 -12.87
C ASP A 177 3.14 14.07 -11.72
N LEU A 178 3.79 12.90 -11.83
CA LEU A 178 4.81 12.45 -10.88
C LEU A 178 6.17 13.08 -11.12
N LEU A 179 6.47 13.49 -12.37
CA LEU A 179 7.77 13.98 -12.77
C LEU A 179 7.89 15.51 -12.79
N ARG A 180 6.76 16.22 -12.91
CA ARG A 180 6.67 17.69 -12.86
C ARG A 180 7.36 18.34 -11.64
N PRO A 181 7.33 17.76 -10.43
CA PRO A 181 8.11 18.29 -9.31
C PRO A 181 9.62 18.30 -9.55
N PHE A 182 10.12 17.47 -10.47
CA PHE A 182 11.55 17.31 -10.76
C PHE A 182 11.98 17.97 -12.07
N ILE A 183 11.07 18.07 -13.05
CA ILE A 183 11.35 18.54 -14.40
C ILE A 183 10.31 19.60 -14.76
N ASN A 184 10.79 20.83 -14.96
CA ASN A 184 9.94 22.00 -15.16
C ASN A 184 9.21 21.98 -16.52
N ASP A 185 9.75 21.27 -17.50
CA ASP A 185 9.25 21.27 -18.89
C ASP A 185 8.26 20.13 -19.20
N ALA A 186 7.81 19.37 -18.19
CA ALA A 186 6.87 18.28 -18.40
C ALA A 186 5.42 18.79 -18.62
N GLU A 187 4.86 18.53 -19.81
CA GLU A 187 3.46 18.82 -20.15
C GLU A 187 2.50 18.01 -19.27
N ALA A 188 1.41 18.65 -18.81
CA ALA A 188 0.44 18.01 -17.92
C ALA A 188 -0.35 16.89 -18.61
N GLY A 189 -0.69 15.83 -17.86
CA GLY A 189 -1.59 14.78 -18.36
C GLY A 189 -0.98 13.82 -19.38
N GLN A 190 0.35 13.67 -19.43
CA GLN A 190 1.03 12.81 -20.40
C GLN A 190 1.55 11.51 -19.78
N ASN A 191 1.35 10.41 -20.52
CA ASN A 191 2.06 9.15 -20.27
C ASN A 191 3.17 9.02 -21.30
N TYR A 192 4.39 8.78 -20.85
CA TYR A 192 5.52 8.60 -21.74
C TYR A 192 5.49 7.19 -22.34
N SER A 193 5.93 7.04 -23.58
CA SER A 193 6.00 5.75 -24.26
C SER A 193 7.45 5.38 -24.53
N ILE A 194 7.77 4.11 -24.31
CA ILE A 194 9.00 3.51 -24.83
C ILE A 194 8.70 3.19 -26.29
N ALA A 195 9.03 4.10 -27.21
CA ALA A 195 8.87 3.83 -28.64
C ALA A 195 9.66 2.55 -29.01
N PRO A 196 9.11 1.65 -29.84
CA PRO A 196 9.81 0.44 -30.23
C PRO A 196 11.13 0.81 -30.91
N SER A 197 12.19 0.08 -30.56
CA SER A 197 13.47 0.19 -31.24
C SER A 197 13.31 -0.25 -32.70
N GLU A 198 13.31 0.72 -33.61
CA GLU A 198 13.77 0.49 -34.98
C GLU A 198 15.30 0.24 -34.99
#